data_AF-D0UL00-F1
#
_entry.id   AF-D0UL00-F1
#
_cell.length_a   1.000
_cell.length_b   1.000
_cell.length_c   1.000
_cell.angle_alpha   90.00
_cell.angle_beta   90.00
_cell.angle_gamma   90.00
#
_symmetry.space_group_name_H-M   'P 1'
#
loop_
_entity.id
_entity.type
_entity.pdbx_description
1 polymer ?
#
loop_
_entity_poly.entity_id
_entity_poly.type
_entity_poly.pdbx_seq_one_letter_code
_entity_poly.pdbx_strand_id
1 'polypeptide(L)'
;ERFFTGIKNDVEWLGYKPYKITHAADNFDKLYELAKVLIKKGLAFVCHQKSEEIKGFNPLPSPWRERPVEENLQLFEDMKNGLFDEGEATLRMKTVLEEGKLDPVAYRIKYVPHVISGDKWCIYPT
;
A
#
# COMPACT_ATOMS: atom_id res chain seq x y z
N GLU A 1 -1.03 19.28 -9.11
CA GLU A 1 -2.15 20.22 -9.42
C GLU A 1 -2.53 20.28 -10.91
N ARG A 2 -1.59 20.54 -11.84
CA ARG A 2 -1.89 20.62 -13.30
C ARG A 2 -2.78 19.49 -13.83
N PHE A 3 -2.48 18.24 -13.50
CA PHE A 3 -3.26 17.09 -13.96
C PHE A 3 -4.65 16.98 -13.32
N PHE A 4 -4.80 17.43 -12.06
CA PHE A 4 -6.09 17.44 -11.39
C PHE A 4 -7.06 18.41 -12.07
N THR A 5 -6.59 19.63 -12.32
CA THR A 5 -7.39 20.65 -13.02
C THR A 5 -7.66 20.22 -14.46
N GLY A 6 -6.68 19.62 -15.15
CA GLY A 6 -6.85 19.10 -16.51
C GLY A 6 -7.97 18.05 -16.60
N ILE A 7 -7.91 17.00 -15.78
CA ILE A 7 -8.93 15.94 -15.77
C ILE A 7 -10.32 16.51 -15.48
N LYS A 8 -10.43 17.43 -14.51
CA LYS A 8 -11.72 18.08 -14.20
C LYS A 8 -12.26 18.86 -15.41
N ASN A 9 -11.41 19.66 -16.04
CA ASN A 9 -11.80 20.46 -17.20
C ASN A 9 -12.23 19.57 -18.38
N ASP A 10 -11.53 18.45 -18.62
CA ASP A 10 -11.90 17.52 -19.69
C ASP A 10 -13.26 16.87 -19.44
N VAL A 11 -13.57 16.49 -18.19
CA VAL A 11 -14.89 15.95 -17.82
C VAL A 11 -16.00 16.99 -18.02
N GLU A 12 -15.76 18.23 -17.59
CA GLU A 12 -16.72 19.34 -17.78
C GLU A 12 -16.90 19.69 -19.25
N TRP A 13 -15.82 19.65 -20.04
CA TRP A 13 -15.84 19.89 -21.48
C TRP A 13 -16.66 18.83 -22.23
N LEU A 14 -16.63 17.58 -21.78
CA LEU A 14 -17.49 16.50 -22.30
C LEU A 14 -18.98 16.66 -21.90
N GLY A 15 -19.35 17.70 -21.15
CA GLY A 15 -20.72 18.00 -20.74
C GLY A 15 -21.17 17.26 -19.48
N TYR A 16 -20.26 16.59 -18.78
CA TYR A 16 -20.58 15.88 -17.54
C TYR A 16 -20.25 16.74 -16.32
N LYS A 17 -21.09 16.63 -15.28
CA LYS A 17 -20.83 17.24 -13.97
C LYS A 17 -20.70 16.14 -12.92
N PRO A 18 -19.50 15.96 -12.32
CA PRO A 18 -19.35 14.98 -11.25
C PRO A 18 -20.22 15.38 -10.05
N TYR A 19 -20.95 14.41 -9.49
CA TYR A 19 -21.74 14.60 -8.27
C TYR A 19 -20.86 15.00 -7.08
N LYS A 20 -19.67 14.39 -6.98
CA LYS A 20 -18.68 14.66 -5.94
C LYS A 20 -17.28 14.41 -6.47
N ILE A 21 -16.32 15.23 -6.03
CA ILE A 21 -14.88 15.00 -6.22
C ILE A 21 -14.32 14.42 -4.93
N THR A 22 -13.62 13.30 -5.03
CA THR A 22 -13.03 12.59 -3.90
C THR A 22 -11.59 12.21 -4.21
N HIS A 23 -10.74 12.12 -3.20
CA HIS A 23 -9.36 11.68 -3.36
C HIS A 23 -9.13 10.36 -2.63
N ALA A 24 -8.31 9.49 -3.23
CA ALA A 24 -7.92 8.25 -2.57
C ALA A 24 -7.22 8.51 -1.22
N ALA A 25 -6.44 9.60 -1.14
CA ALA A 25 -5.72 10.02 0.05
C ALA A 25 -6.63 10.36 1.24
N ASP A 26 -7.88 10.78 0.98
CA ASP A 26 -8.88 11.04 2.03
C ASP A 26 -9.19 9.75 2.84
N ASN A 27 -8.86 8.58 2.29
CA ASN A 27 -9.12 7.28 2.90
C ASN A 27 -7.87 6.62 3.49
N PHE A 28 -6.68 7.25 3.49
CA PHE A 28 -5.46 6.60 3.99
C PHE A 28 -5.56 6.13 5.44
N ASP A 29 -6.18 6.91 6.32
CA ASP A 29 -6.44 6.51 7.71
C ASP A 29 -7.29 5.22 7.77
N LYS A 30 -8.36 5.17 6.96
CA LYS A 30 -9.25 4.00 6.90
C LYS A 30 -8.55 2.79 6.32
N LEU A 31 -7.77 2.96 5.27
CA LEU A 31 -7.01 1.88 4.62
C LEU A 31 -5.97 1.30 5.58
N TYR A 32 -5.30 2.16 6.38
CA TYR A 32 -4.34 1.73 7.38
C TYR A 32 -4.99 0.87 8.47
N GLU A 33 -6.15 1.28 8.99
CA GLU A 33 -6.88 0.48 9.98
C GLU A 33 -7.40 -0.84 9.39
N LEU A 34 -7.85 -0.84 8.13
CA LEU A 34 -8.22 -2.08 7.44
C LEU A 34 -7.01 -3.02 7.25
N ALA A 35 -5.82 -2.49 6.97
CA ALA A 35 -4.60 -3.28 6.89
C ALA A 35 -4.29 -3.95 8.24
N LYS A 36 -4.43 -3.23 9.36
CA LYS A 36 -4.29 -3.82 10.70
C LYS A 36 -5.32 -4.92 10.96
N VAL A 37 -6.55 -4.77 10.48
CA VAL A 37 -7.57 -5.83 10.56
C VAL A 37 -7.17 -7.06 9.74
N LEU A 38 -6.60 -6.88 8.54
CA LEU A 38 -6.08 -8.01 7.73
C LEU A 38 -4.94 -8.74 8.44
N ILE A 39 -3.99 -8.00 9.04
CA ILE A 39 -2.90 -8.59 9.81
C ILE A 39 -3.46 -9.39 11.00
N LYS A 40 -4.41 -8.81 11.76
CA LYS A 40 -5.07 -9.49 12.90
C LYS A 40 -5.80 -10.78 12.51
N LYS A 41 -6.32 -10.85 11.28
CA LYS A 41 -6.97 -12.05 10.74
C LYS A 41 -5.97 -13.06 10.16
N GLY A 42 -4.66 -12.78 10.22
CA GLY A 42 -3.63 -13.61 9.60
C GLY A 42 -3.62 -13.54 8.06
N LEU A 43 -4.30 -12.55 7.47
CA LEU A 43 -4.47 -12.39 6.02
C LEU A 43 -3.44 -11.42 5.40
N ALA A 44 -2.55 -10.86 6.19
CA ALA A 44 -1.44 -10.02 5.72
C ALA A 44 -0.21 -10.19 6.63
N PHE A 45 0.97 -9.92 6.08
CA PHE A 45 2.24 -10.00 6.80
C PHE A 45 3.26 -9.01 6.25
N VAL A 46 4.23 -8.63 7.08
CA VAL A 46 5.35 -7.76 6.69
C VAL A 46 6.50 -8.61 6.16
N CYS A 47 6.97 -8.26 4.97
CA CYS A 47 7.98 -8.96 4.20
C CYS A 47 9.19 -8.06 3.95
N HIS A 48 10.40 -8.60 4.14
CA HIS A 48 11.68 -7.92 3.89
C HIS A 48 12.38 -8.42 2.63
N GLN A 49 11.70 -9.23 1.80
CA GLN A 49 12.24 -9.61 0.50
C GLN A 49 12.35 -8.36 -0.37
N LYS A 50 13.50 -8.19 -1.01
CA LYS A 50 13.73 -7.07 -1.92
C LYS A 50 12.97 -7.27 -3.23
N SER A 51 12.77 -6.17 -3.95
CA SER A 51 12.02 -6.20 -5.23
C SER A 51 12.67 -7.15 -6.24
N GLU A 52 13.99 -7.27 -6.21
CA GLU A 52 14.79 -8.12 -7.09
C GLU A 52 14.58 -9.60 -6.78
N GLU A 53 14.32 -9.97 -5.52
CA GLU A 53 14.09 -11.35 -5.08
C GLU A 53 12.69 -11.85 -5.43
N ILE A 54 11.74 -10.92 -5.58
CA ILE A 54 10.34 -11.19 -5.94
C ILE A 54 10.15 -11.14 -7.48
N LYS A 55 11.06 -10.48 -8.21
CA LYS A 55 11.03 -10.41 -9.68
C LYS A 55 11.58 -11.71 -10.28
N GLY A 56 10.71 -12.48 -10.92
CA GLY A 56 11.12 -13.68 -11.66
C GLY A 56 9.97 -14.58 -12.04
N PHE A 57 10.27 -15.62 -12.82
CA PHE A 57 9.27 -16.58 -13.31
C PHE A 57 8.76 -17.53 -12.20
N ASN A 58 9.47 -17.60 -11.06
CA ASN A 58 9.13 -18.49 -9.94
C ASN A 58 9.66 -17.93 -8.59
N PRO A 59 9.08 -16.84 -8.06
CA PRO A 59 9.55 -16.27 -6.81
C PRO A 59 9.36 -17.26 -5.65
N LEU A 60 10.38 -17.41 -4.82
CA LEU A 60 10.27 -18.24 -3.62
C LEU A 60 9.27 -17.60 -2.63
N PRO A 61 8.45 -18.41 -1.94
CA PRO A 61 7.59 -17.92 -0.87
C PRO A 61 8.39 -17.12 0.15
N SER A 62 7.77 -16.07 0.68
CA SER A 62 8.44 -15.23 1.68
C SER A 62 8.77 -16.05 2.94
N PRO A 63 10.01 -16.02 3.44
CA PRO A 63 10.36 -16.62 4.74
C PRO A 63 9.54 -16.06 5.90
N TRP A 64 8.97 -14.86 5.72
CA TRP A 64 8.23 -14.12 6.73
C TRP A 64 6.71 -14.33 6.66
N ARG A 65 6.24 -15.19 5.74
CA ARG A 65 4.80 -15.42 5.50
C ARG A 65 4.06 -15.89 6.74
N GLU A 66 4.68 -16.72 7.58
CA GLU A 66 4.07 -17.31 8.77
C GLU A 66 4.46 -16.63 10.09
N ARG A 67 4.95 -15.37 10.02
CA ARG A 67 5.20 -14.58 11.23
C ARG A 67 3.97 -14.46 12.12
N PRO A 68 4.14 -14.41 13.45
CA PRO A 68 3.07 -14.10 14.39
C PRO A 68 2.37 -12.79 14.06
N VAL A 69 1.09 -12.70 14.42
CA VAL A 69 0.27 -11.51 14.17
C VAL A 69 0.83 -10.29 14.89
N GLU A 70 1.29 -10.47 16.12
CA GLU A 70 1.83 -9.42 16.99
C GLU A 70 3.11 -8.81 16.39
N GLU A 71 4.01 -9.67 15.87
CA GLU A 71 5.23 -9.23 15.19
C GLU A 71 4.90 -8.42 13.93
N ASN A 72 3.94 -8.90 13.12
CA ASN A 72 3.51 -8.18 11.92
C ASN A 72 2.88 -6.82 12.23
N LEU A 73 2.10 -6.72 13.31
CA LEU A 73 1.50 -5.45 13.73
C LEU A 73 2.57 -4.45 14.17
N GLN A 74 3.54 -4.89 14.95
CA GLN A 74 4.64 -4.03 15.39
C GLN A 74 5.46 -3.55 14.20
N LEU A 75 5.88 -4.46 13.32
CA LEU A 75 6.65 -4.10 12.12
C LEU A 75 5.88 -3.14 11.21
N PHE A 76 4.56 -3.31 11.06
CA PHE A 76 3.76 -2.41 10.25
C PHE A 76 3.61 -1.00 10.87
N GLU A 77 3.60 -0.90 12.20
CA GLU A 77 3.69 0.38 12.91
C GLU A 77 5.09 1.00 12.75
N ASP A 78 6.15 0.20 12.84
CA ASP A 78 7.54 0.64 12.62
C ASP A 78 7.75 1.17 11.19
N MET A 79 7.15 0.53 10.19
CA MET A 79 7.10 1.03 8.81
C MET A 79 6.42 2.40 8.75
N LYS A 80 5.28 2.58 9.41
CA LYS A 80 4.56 3.87 9.46
C LYS A 80 5.35 4.95 10.21
N ASN A 81 6.14 4.57 11.20
CA ASN A 81 7.00 5.47 11.97
C ASN A 81 8.32 5.82 11.25
N GLY A 82 8.55 5.25 10.07
CA GLY A 82 9.74 5.54 9.27
C GLY A 82 11.02 4.90 9.80
N LEU A 83 10.92 3.74 10.44
CA LEU A 83 12.09 3.01 10.97
C LEU A 83 12.80 2.13 9.94
N PHE A 84 12.35 2.14 8.68
CA PHE A 84 12.87 1.32 7.59
C PHE A 84 13.10 2.16 6.34
N ASP A 85 14.13 1.85 5.55
CA ASP A 85 14.40 2.54 4.29
C ASP A 85 13.39 2.18 3.19
N GLU A 86 13.34 2.98 2.12
CA GLU A 86 12.48 2.67 0.97
C GLU A 86 12.83 1.29 0.39
N GLY A 87 11.81 0.43 0.29
CA GLY A 87 11.96 -0.92 -0.26
C GLY A 87 12.54 -1.96 0.72
N GLU A 88 12.87 -1.57 1.96
CA GLU A 88 13.35 -2.51 2.98
C GLU A 88 12.24 -3.41 3.53
N ALA A 89 11.02 -2.89 3.63
CA ALA A 89 9.85 -3.64 4.07
C ALA A 89 8.60 -3.31 3.24
N THR A 90 7.75 -4.33 3.06
CA THR A 90 6.44 -4.22 2.41
C THR A 90 5.38 -5.01 3.19
N LEU A 91 4.14 -4.52 3.21
CA LEU A 91 3.02 -5.34 3.66
C LEU A 91 2.49 -6.13 2.46
N ARG A 92 2.34 -7.45 2.60
CA ARG A 92 1.80 -8.34 1.56
C ARG A 92 0.53 -9.01 2.05
N MET A 93 -0.45 -9.18 1.16
CA MET A 93 -1.67 -9.95 1.45
C MET A 93 -1.36 -11.44 1.33
N LYS A 94 -1.86 -12.29 2.23
CA LYS A 94 -1.73 -13.75 2.13
C LYS A 94 -2.80 -14.31 1.19
N THR A 95 -2.56 -14.22 -0.11
CA THR A 95 -3.50 -14.69 -1.14
C THR A 95 -2.80 -14.99 -2.46
N VAL A 96 -3.46 -15.74 -3.33
CA VAL A 96 -3.06 -15.92 -4.73
C VAL A 96 -4.10 -15.19 -5.59
N LEU A 97 -3.66 -14.27 -6.45
CA LEU A 97 -4.56 -13.61 -7.41
C LEU A 97 -4.88 -14.56 -8.58
N GLU A 98 -5.96 -14.27 -9.31
CA GLU A 98 -6.40 -15.07 -10.47
C GLU A 98 -5.30 -15.22 -11.54
N GLU A 99 -4.48 -14.20 -11.71
CA GLU A 99 -3.29 -14.18 -12.58
C GLU A 99 -2.12 -15.03 -12.06
N GLY A 100 -2.30 -15.78 -10.97
CA GLY A 100 -1.28 -16.63 -10.35
C GLY A 100 -0.27 -15.87 -9.47
N LYS A 101 -0.44 -14.55 -9.31
CA LYS A 101 0.45 -13.73 -8.49
C LYS A 101 0.28 -14.05 -7.01
N LEU A 102 1.33 -14.62 -6.40
CA LEU A 102 1.38 -14.96 -4.98
C LEU A 102 1.69 -13.74 -4.12
N ASP A 103 0.89 -13.59 -3.07
CA ASP A 103 1.02 -12.62 -2.00
C ASP A 103 1.32 -11.19 -2.50
N PRO A 104 0.37 -10.52 -3.17
CA PRO A 104 0.59 -9.19 -3.71
C PRO A 104 0.89 -8.15 -2.62
N VAL A 105 1.70 -7.15 -2.96
CA VAL A 105 2.04 -6.02 -2.08
C VAL A 105 0.80 -5.15 -1.88
N ALA A 106 0.45 -4.90 -0.62
CA ALA A 106 -0.60 -3.98 -0.19
C ALA A 106 -0.04 -2.61 0.22
N TYR A 107 1.11 -2.55 0.90
CA TYR A 107 1.77 -1.30 1.30
C TYR A 107 3.26 -1.32 1.00
N ARG A 108 3.78 -0.13 0.64
CA ARG A 108 5.20 0.14 0.40
C ARG A 108 5.64 1.40 1.15
N ILE A 109 6.90 1.46 1.52
CA ILE A 109 7.54 2.65 2.10
C ILE A 109 7.93 3.60 0.97
N LYS A 110 7.63 4.89 1.14
CA LYS A 110 8.09 5.96 0.27
C LYS A 110 8.17 7.28 1.06
N TYR A 111 9.32 7.90 1.11
CA TYR A 111 9.58 9.18 1.77
C TYR A 111 9.37 10.35 0.80
N VAL A 112 8.16 10.41 0.24
CA VAL A 112 7.76 11.50 -0.65
C VAL A 112 6.49 12.14 -0.09
N PRO A 113 6.46 13.47 0.08
CA PRO A 113 5.26 14.20 0.46
C PRO A 113 4.10 13.91 -0.49
N HIS A 114 2.93 13.59 0.05
CA HIS A 114 1.73 13.47 -0.77
C HIS A 114 1.13 14.84 -1.06
N VAL A 115 0.67 15.06 -2.30
CA VAL A 115 0.08 16.35 -2.74
C VAL A 115 -1.07 16.83 -1.87
N ILE A 116 -1.80 15.90 -1.24
CA ILE A 116 -2.99 16.19 -0.42
C ILE A 116 -2.75 15.97 1.07
N SER A 117 -2.09 14.88 1.45
CA SER A 117 -1.93 14.50 2.87
C SER A 117 -0.59 14.94 3.45
N GLY A 118 0.24 15.66 2.66
CA GLY A 118 1.56 16.13 3.06
C GLY A 118 2.46 15.00 3.54
N ASP A 119 3.17 15.27 4.63
CA ASP A 119 4.19 14.38 5.22
C ASP A 119 3.63 13.47 6.32
N LYS A 120 2.30 13.36 6.43
CA LYS A 120 1.64 12.53 7.43
C LYS A 120 1.99 11.03 7.29
N TRP A 121 2.29 10.58 6.07
CA TRP A 121 2.49 9.19 5.75
C TRP A 121 3.81 8.97 5.01
N CYS A 122 4.58 7.99 5.46
CA CYS A 122 5.72 7.43 4.73
C CYS A 122 5.44 6.02 4.19
N ILE A 123 4.25 5.46 4.45
CA ILE A 123 3.76 4.22 3.85
C ILE A 123 2.53 4.50 3.00
N TYR A 124 2.49 3.91 1.82
CA TYR A 124 1.42 4.14 0.86
C TYR A 124 0.82 2.82 0.38
N PRO A 125 -0.52 2.75 0.24
CA PRO A 125 -1.17 1.59 -0.34
C PRO A 125 -0.81 1.43 -1.83
N THR A 126 -0.87 0.20 -2.32
CA THR A 126 -0.65 -0.16 -3.73
C THR A 126 -1.95 -0.33 -4.49
#